data_AF-A0AAC9SW42-F1
#
_entry.id   AF-A0AAC9SW42-F1
#
_cell.length_a   1.000
_cell.length_b   1.000
_cell.length_c   1.000
_cell.angle_alpha   90.00
_cell.angle_beta   90.00
_cell.angle_gamma   90.00
#
_symmetry.space_group_name_H-M   'P 1'
#
loop_
_entity.id
_entity.type
_entity.pdbx_description
1 polymer ?
#
loop_
_entity_poly.entity_id
_entity_poly.type
_entity_poly.pdbx_seq_one_letter_code
_entity_poly.pdbx_strand_id
1 'polypeptide(L)'
;MKEKITLLCLAEHENPEYGCAFPSHVTIAERTGQSVRTVQTHIKTLVERRVVTIEKRRSVHGKWLRNVYLLNVPDSYRGKDPEWMRWNE
;
A
#
# COMPACT_ATOMS: atom_id res chain seq x y z
N MET A 1 -4.28 -4.50 16.56
CA MET A 1 -3.91 -3.32 15.76
C MET A 1 -5.16 -2.78 15.08
N LYS A 2 -5.55 -1.52 15.30
CA LYS A 2 -6.82 -0.95 14.77
C LYS A 2 -6.76 -0.71 13.26
N GLU A 3 -5.55 -0.50 12.76
CA GLU A 3 -5.18 -0.22 11.38
C GLU A 3 -4.96 -1.49 10.51
N LYS A 4 -5.20 -2.69 11.07
CA LYS A 4 -4.97 -3.97 10.37
C LYS A 4 -5.80 -4.09 9.08
N ILE A 5 -7.07 -3.69 9.10
CA ILE A 5 -7.93 -3.77 7.90
C ILE A 5 -7.49 -2.81 6.80
N THR A 6 -6.98 -1.63 7.17
CA THR A 6 -6.39 -0.67 6.25
C THR A 6 -5.13 -1.24 5.61
N LEU A 7 -4.27 -1.89 6.40
CA LEU A 7 -3.06 -2.55 5.90
C LEU A 7 -3.38 -3.70 4.93
N LEU A 8 -4.36 -4.55 5.26
CA LEU A 8 -4.80 -5.63 4.37
C LEU A 8 -5.33 -5.09 3.05
N CYS A 9 -6.14 -4.02 3.09
CA CYS A 9 -6.59 -3.35 1.87
C CYS A 9 -5.42 -2.83 1.03
N LEU A 10 -4.37 -2.28 1.64
CA LEU A 10 -3.18 -1.85 0.89
C LEU A 10 -2.46 -3.05 0.26
N ALA A 11 -2.35 -4.17 0.95
CA ALA A 11 -1.75 -5.40 0.43
C ALA A 11 -2.53 -5.98 -0.75
N GLU A 12 -3.85 -5.98 -0.70
CA GLU A 12 -4.70 -6.40 -1.83
C GLU A 12 -4.58 -5.50 -3.07
N HIS A 13 -4.23 -4.22 -2.86
CA HIS A 13 -3.99 -3.27 -3.94
C HIS A 13 -2.53 -3.20 -4.37
N GLU A 14 -1.64 -3.96 -3.73
CA GLU A 14 -0.24 -4.00 -4.12
C GLU A 14 -0.13 -4.65 -5.50
N ASN A 15 0.44 -3.90 -6.45
CA ASN A 15 0.75 -4.42 -7.76
C ASN A 15 2.20 -4.97 -7.74
N PRO A 16 2.42 -6.28 -7.91
CA PRO A 16 3.76 -6.88 -7.91
C PRO A 16 4.68 -6.39 -9.04
N GLU A 17 4.13 -5.99 -10.19
CA GLU A 17 4.88 -5.41 -11.33
C GLU A 17 5.48 -4.05 -10.96
N TYR A 18 4.73 -3.22 -10.22
CA TYR A 18 5.19 -1.89 -9.80
C TYR A 18 5.78 -1.85 -8.38
N GLY A 19 5.62 -2.93 -7.62
CA GLY A 19 6.01 -3.06 -6.22
C GLY A 19 5.34 -2.04 -5.28
N CYS A 20 4.14 -1.57 -5.61
CA CYS A 20 3.45 -0.55 -4.82
C CYS A 20 1.92 -0.62 -4.96
N ALA A 21 1.23 -0.03 -3.99
CA ALA A 21 -0.21 0.19 -4.01
C ALA A 21 -0.53 1.69 -4.18
N PHE A 22 -1.58 2.02 -4.92
CA PHE A 22 -2.00 3.41 -5.15
C PHE A 22 -3.51 3.68 -4.99
N PRO A 23 -4.24 3.03 -4.06
CA PRO A 23 -5.64 3.36 -3.83
C PRO A 23 -5.79 4.75 -3.20
N SER A 24 -6.89 5.44 -3.53
CA SER A 24 -7.22 6.70 -2.85
C SER A 24 -7.70 6.45 -1.41
N HIS A 25 -7.62 7.45 -0.52
CA HIS A 25 -8.18 7.31 0.83
C HIS A 25 -9.69 7.00 0.82
N VAL A 26 -10.41 7.50 -0.19
CA VAL A 26 -11.84 7.21 -0.39
C VAL A 26 -12.04 5.75 -0.76
N THR A 27 -11.25 5.24 -1.71
CA THR A 27 -11.28 3.82 -2.12
C THR A 27 -11.00 2.88 -0.95
N ILE A 28 -10.01 3.23 -0.11
CA ILE A 28 -9.70 2.44 1.09
C ILE A 28 -10.90 2.49 2.06
N ALA A 29 -11.44 3.69 2.32
CA ALA A 29 -12.58 3.87 3.22
C ALA A 29 -13.82 3.07 2.80
N GLU A 30 -14.15 3.10 1.50
CA GLU A 30 -15.23 2.32 0.91
C GLU A 30 -15.01 0.82 1.06
N ARG A 31 -13.80 0.32 0.73
CA ARG A 31 -13.48 -1.11 0.83
C ARG A 31 -13.42 -1.64 2.27
N THR A 32 -13.01 -0.80 3.22
CA THR A 32 -12.86 -1.23 4.62
C THR A 32 -14.07 -0.86 5.50
N GLY A 33 -15.08 -0.17 4.97
CA GLY A 33 -16.24 0.31 5.74
C GLY A 33 -15.87 1.35 6.80
N GLN A 34 -14.82 2.14 6.56
CA GLN A 34 -14.28 3.12 7.51
C GLN A 34 -14.52 4.55 7.03
N SER A 35 -14.43 5.52 7.95
CA SER A 35 -14.39 6.92 7.53
C SER A 35 -13.03 7.26 6.88
N VAL A 36 -13.02 8.21 5.95
CA VAL A 36 -11.77 8.74 5.36
C VAL A 36 -10.82 9.27 6.43
N ARG A 37 -11.35 9.91 7.49
CA ARG A 37 -10.55 10.39 8.63
C ARG A 37 -9.87 9.25 9.39
N THR A 38 -10.58 8.14 9.58
CA THR A 38 -10.03 6.92 10.19
C THR A 38 -8.92 6.35 9.33
N VAL A 39 -9.13 6.24 8.01
CA VAL A 39 -8.12 5.77 7.06
C VAL A 39 -6.87 6.63 7.09
N GLN A 40 -7.00 7.97 7.05
CA GLN A 40 -5.86 8.88 7.16
C GLN A 40 -5.07 8.67 8.46
N THR A 41 -5.78 8.48 9.57
CA THR A 41 -5.16 8.22 10.88
C THR A 41 -4.41 6.89 10.87
N HIS A 42 -5.03 5.84 10.34
CA HIS A 42 -4.42 4.51 10.22
C HIS A 42 -3.18 4.54 9.33
N ILE A 43 -3.23 5.19 8.17
CA ILE A 43 -2.08 5.37 7.29
C ILE A 43 -0.95 6.08 8.02
N LYS A 44 -1.24 7.18 8.72
CA LYS A 44 -0.24 7.90 9.52
C LYS A 44 0.43 6.97 10.54
N THR A 45 -0.37 6.19 11.28
CA THR A 45 0.17 5.21 12.25
C THR A 45 1.01 4.11 11.58
N LEU A 46 0.60 3.60 10.41
CA LEU A 46 1.37 2.60 9.66
C LEU A 46 2.71 3.15 9.19
N VAL A 47 2.75 4.42 8.77
CA VAL A 47 3.98 5.11 8.38
C VAL A 47 4.89 5.36 9.58
N GLU A 48 4.36 5.85 10.69
CA GLU A 48 5.11 6.06 11.93
C GLU A 48 5.76 4.75 12.43
N ARG A 49 5.06 3.63 12.23
CA ARG A 49 5.54 2.28 12.59
C ARG A 49 6.45 1.65 11.54
N ARG A 50 6.74 2.36 10.44
CA ARG A 50 7.54 1.86 9.30
C ARG A 50 6.98 0.57 8.69
N VAL A 51 5.68 0.34 8.79
CA VAL A 51 5.00 -0.77 8.11
C VAL A 51 4.74 -0.41 6.64
N VAL A 52 4.48 0.87 6.37
CA VAL A 52 4.24 1.41 5.04
C VAL A 52 5.10 2.66 4.83
N THR A 53 5.60 2.86 3.62
CA THR A 53 6.27 4.10 3.18
C THR A 53 5.40 4.80 2.14
N ILE A 54 5.33 6.14 2.16
CA ILE A 54 4.61 6.91 1.13
C ILE A 54 5.63 7.58 0.21
N GLU A 55 5.54 7.31 -1.09
CA GLU A 55 6.35 7.94 -2.12
C GLU A 55 5.53 8.84 -3.06
N LYS A 56 6.23 9.74 -3.74
CA LYS A 56 5.71 10.48 -4.89
C LYS A 56 6.27 9.84 -6.15
N ARG A 57 5.48 9.01 -6.85
CA ARG A 57 5.86 8.51 -8.18
C ARG A 57 5.14 9.25 -9.29
N ARG A 58 5.79 9.30 -10.44
CA ARG A 58 5.20 9.77 -11.70
C ARG A 58 4.69 8.55 -12.46
N SER A 59 3.44 8.59 -12.91
CA SER A 59 2.90 7.59 -13.83
C SER A 59 3.63 7.66 -15.18
N VAL A 60 3.55 6.58 -15.95
CA VAL A 60 4.11 6.46 -17.31
C VAL A 60 3.64 7.60 -18.23
N HIS A 61 2.44 8.13 -17.98
CA HIS A 61 1.82 9.23 -18.73
C HIS A 61 2.13 10.62 -18.15
N GLY A 62 3.13 10.74 -17.27
CA GLY A 62 3.61 12.02 -16.75
C GLY A 62 2.78 12.64 -15.62
N LYS A 63 1.64 12.04 -15.23
CA LYS A 63 0.84 12.48 -14.07
C LYS A 63 1.48 12.01 -12.76
N TRP A 64 1.56 12.87 -11.76
CA TRP A 64 1.95 12.48 -10.40
C TRP A 64 0.88 11.59 -9.79
N LEU A 65 1.26 10.38 -9.39
CA LEU A 65 0.40 9.49 -8.63
C LEU A 65 0.28 10.05 -7.21
N ARG A 66 -0.96 10.25 -6.77
CA ARG A 66 -1.25 10.66 -5.40
C ARG A 66 -1.28 9.38 -4.57
N ASN A 67 -0.60 9.40 -3.42
CA ASN A 67 -0.62 8.32 -2.43
C ASN A 67 -0.07 6.98 -2.94
N VAL A 68 1.24 6.93 -3.25
CA VAL A 68 1.91 5.65 -3.55
C VAL A 68 2.39 5.05 -2.25
N TYR A 69 1.87 3.88 -1.90
CA TYR A 69 2.20 3.15 -0.70
C TYR A 69 3.12 1.98 -1.04
N LEU A 70 4.25 1.89 -0.34
CA LEU A 70 5.16 0.75 -0.38
C LEU A 70 5.02 -0.02 0.92
N LEU A 71 4.70 -1.30 0.83
CA LEU A 71 4.65 -2.17 1.99
C LEU A 71 6.07 -2.61 2.34
N ASN A 72 6.51 -2.30 3.56
CA ASN A 72 7.85 -2.65 4.03
C ASN A 72 7.89 -4.12 4.46
N VAL A 73 7.69 -5.02 3.50
CA VAL A 73 7.74 -6.47 3.69
C VAL A 73 9.19 -6.92 3.58
N PRO A 74 9.73 -7.68 4.55
CA PRO A 74 11.10 -8.18 4.45
C PRO A 74 11.30 -9.12 3.26
N ASP A 75 12.48 -9.08 2.65
CA ASP A 75 12.82 -9.89 1.46
C ASP A 75 12.66 -11.40 1.71
N SER A 76 12.84 -11.86 2.95
CA SER A 76 12.64 -13.25 3.35
C SER A 76 11.20 -13.75 3.19
N TYR A 77 10.22 -12.83 3.17
CA TYR A 77 8.83 -13.14 2.85
C TYR A 77 8.56 -12.99 1.34
N ARG A 78 9.13 -11.97 0.70
CA ARG A 78 9.01 -11.76 -0.76
C ARG A 78 9.57 -12.92 -1.58
N GLY A 79 10.72 -13.45 -1.18
CA GLY A 79 11.35 -14.62 -1.82
C GLY A 79 10.63 -15.95 -1.57
N LYS A 80 9.51 -15.96 -0.86
CA LYS A 80 8.63 -17.11 -0.69
C LYS A 80 7.28 -16.94 -1.39
N ASP A 81 6.99 -15.74 -1.88
CA ASP A 81 5.75 -15.40 -2.55
C ASP A 81 5.90 -15.70 -4.05
N PRO A 82 5.22 -16.73 -4.59
CA PRO A 82 5.34 -17.11 -5.99
C PRO A 82 4.89 -16.01 -6.95
N GLU A 83 3.89 -15.20 -6.56
CA GLU A 83 3.44 -14.08 -7.39
C GLU A 83 4.47 -12.97 -7.39
N TRP A 84 5.07 -12.67 -6.24
CA TRP A 84 6.13 -11.66 -6.17
C TRP A 84 7.37 -12.06 -6.97
N MET A 85 7.80 -13.31 -6.85
CA MET A 85 8.95 -13.84 -7.58
C MET A 85 8.74 -13.77 -9.09
N ARG A 86 7.54 -14.10 -9.59
CA ARG A 86 7.22 -14.08 -11.02
C ARG A 86 7.47 -12.72 -11.70
N TRP A 87 7.32 -11.62 -10.98
CA TRP A 87 7.45 -10.27 -11.53
C TRP A 87 8.79 -9.58 -11.23
N ASN A 88 9.63 -10.18 -10.36
CA ASN A 88 10.86 -9.56 -9.86
C ASN A 88 12.11 -10.45 -10.04
N GLU A 89 12.04 -11.45 -10.92
CA GLU A 89 13.16 -12.27 -11.40
C GLU A 89 13.86 -11.61 -12.60
#